data_AF-A0A7W4W5M4-F1
#
_entry.id   AF-A0A7W4W5M4-F1
#
_cell.length_a   1.000
_cell.length_b   1.000
_cell.length_c   1.000
_cell.angle_alpha   90.00
_cell.angle_beta   90.00
_cell.angle_gamma   90.00
#
_symmetry.space_group_name_H-M   'P 1'
#
loop_
_entity.id
_entity.type
_entity.pdbx_description
1 polymer ?
#
loop_
_entity_poly.entity_id
_entity_poly.type
_entity_poly.pdbx_seq_one_letter_code
_entity_poly.pdbx_strand_id
1 'polypeptide(L)'
;MPADPFEISRAVTLLESEVELNAVRSQGAGGQNVNKVATAIHLRFDIAASSLPDFYKSRLLQLKDKRISGDGVVVIKAQRFRTQEKNREDAIARLVELIKSVAQTQKKRIPTRATKSSQKKRMDSKTKRGNTKALRGKVDSSY
;
A
#
# COMPACT_ATOMS: atom_id res chain seq x y z
N MET A 1 -24.96 18.65 18.04
CA MET A 1 -24.62 18.52 16.61
C MET A 1 -24.16 17.08 16.40
N PRO A 2 -24.79 16.31 15.50
CA PRO A 2 -24.31 14.95 15.20
C PRO A 2 -22.98 15.05 14.44
N ALA A 3 -22.05 14.15 14.77
CA ALA A 3 -20.74 14.07 14.15
C ALA A 3 -20.86 13.94 12.62
N ASP A 4 -20.11 14.74 11.88
CA ASP A 4 -20.14 14.73 10.42
C ASP A 4 -19.49 13.43 9.92
N PRO A 5 -20.19 12.58 9.15
CA PRO A 5 -19.61 11.34 8.64
C PRO A 5 -18.53 11.65 7.60
N PHE A 6 -17.33 11.14 7.80
CA PHE A 6 -16.26 11.27 6.82
C PHE A 6 -16.41 10.21 5.73
N GLU A 7 -16.66 10.66 4.51
CA GLU A 7 -16.76 9.79 3.34
C GLU A 7 -15.37 9.34 2.87
N ILE A 8 -15.03 8.08 3.09
CA ILE A 8 -13.79 7.49 2.57
C ILE A 8 -13.99 7.07 1.11
N SER A 9 -15.16 6.51 0.79
CA SER A 9 -15.56 6.03 -0.53
C SER A 9 -17.09 5.99 -0.64
N ARG A 10 -17.62 5.85 -1.86
CA ARG A 10 -19.07 5.77 -2.16
C ARG A 10 -19.83 4.67 -1.40
N ALA A 11 -19.11 3.74 -0.78
CA ALA A 11 -19.66 2.63 -0.02
C ALA A 11 -19.13 2.54 1.43
N VAL A 12 -18.26 3.47 1.86
CA VAL A 12 -17.63 3.44 3.19
C VAL A 12 -17.62 4.83 3.79
N THR A 13 -18.47 5.04 4.78
CA THR A 13 -18.49 6.19 5.67
C THR A 13 -17.84 5.78 6.99
N LEU A 14 -16.93 6.61 7.50
CA LEU A 14 -16.38 6.46 8.84
C LEU A 14 -17.05 7.50 9.72
N LEU A 15 -17.60 7.08 10.86
CA LEU A 15 -18.07 8.04 11.86
C LEU A 15 -16.87 8.54 12.68
N GLU A 16 -16.84 9.83 13.00
CA GLU A 16 -15.80 10.39 13.88
C GLU A 16 -15.77 9.72 15.25
N SER A 17 -16.92 9.20 15.71
CA SER A 17 -17.04 8.48 16.97
C SER A 17 -16.28 7.15 17.01
N GLU A 18 -15.90 6.58 15.86
CA GLU A 18 -15.11 5.35 15.79
C GLU A 18 -13.60 5.60 15.86
N VAL A 19 -13.19 6.87 15.92
CA VAL A 19 -11.79 7.28 15.89
C VAL A 19 -11.44 7.96 17.21
N GLU A 20 -10.46 7.42 17.94
CA GLU A 20 -9.95 8.05 19.14
C GLU A 20 -8.91 9.10 18.77
N LEU A 21 -9.24 10.37 19.02
CA LEU A 21 -8.36 11.51 18.79
C LEU A 21 -7.78 12.01 20.12
N ASN A 22 -6.53 11.68 20.37
CA ASN A 22 -5.81 12.12 21.57
C ASN A 22 -4.94 13.34 21.24
N ALA A 23 -5.25 14.49 21.84
CA ALA A 23 -4.39 15.66 21.74
C ALA A 23 -3.16 15.49 22.65
N VAL A 24 -1.97 15.56 22.05
CA VAL A 24 -0.70 15.42 22.74
C VAL A 24 0.19 16.64 22.51
N ARG A 25 1.22 16.77 23.34
CA ARG A 25 2.22 17.82 23.17
C ARG A 25 3.08 17.52 21.95
N SER A 26 3.30 18.54 21.11
CA SER A 26 4.18 18.43 19.96
C SER A 26 5.63 18.24 20.41
N GLN A 27 6.34 17.32 19.78
CA GLN A 27 7.73 17.03 20.12
C GLN A 27 8.67 17.91 19.26
N GLY A 28 9.46 18.78 19.89
CA GLY A 28 10.47 19.59 19.22
C GLY A 28 11.06 20.71 20.08
N ALA A 29 12.24 21.22 19.70
CA ALA A 29 12.83 22.42 20.31
C ALA A 29 12.10 23.66 19.79
N GLY A 30 11.25 24.30 20.62
CA GLY A 30 10.40 25.38 20.09
C GLY A 30 9.66 26.25 21.10
N GLY A 31 10.37 26.93 22.01
CA GLY A 31 9.81 28.06 22.78
C GLY A 31 8.63 27.75 23.71
N GLN A 32 8.11 28.78 24.39
CA GLN A 32 7.08 28.62 25.43
C GLN A 32 5.77 28.01 24.90
N ASN A 33 5.39 28.31 23.66
CA ASN A 33 4.10 27.87 23.08
C ASN A 33 4.07 26.37 22.75
N VAL A 34 5.18 25.74 22.35
CA VAL A 34 5.21 24.29 22.04
C VAL A 34 5.13 23.44 23.30
N ASN A 35 5.68 23.93 24.41
CA ASN A 35 5.60 23.23 25.70
C ASN A 35 4.22 23.33 26.36
N LYS A 36 3.46 24.40 26.08
CA LYS A 36 2.19 24.68 26.74
C LYS A 36 0.96 24.17 25.98
N VAL A 37 0.99 24.17 24.64
CA VAL A 37 -0.21 23.86 23.83
C VAL A 37 -0.11 22.46 23.23
N ALA A 38 -1.12 21.63 23.51
CA ALA A 38 -1.27 20.28 22.95
C ALA A 38 -1.76 20.36 21.49
N THR A 39 -0.85 20.74 20.59
CA THR A 39 -1.18 20.95 19.18
C THR A 39 -1.11 19.67 18.35
N ALA A 40 -0.36 18.66 18.77
CA ALA A 40 -0.24 17.40 18.05
C ALA A 40 -1.45 16.50 18.31
N ILE A 41 -1.87 15.76 17.28
CA ILE A 41 -2.98 14.80 17.36
C ILE A 41 -2.43 13.40 17.14
N HIS A 42 -2.76 12.51 18.08
CA HIS A 42 -2.61 11.07 17.95
C HIS A 42 -3.97 10.49 17.62
N LEU A 43 -4.11 10.02 16.39
CA LEU A 43 -5.30 9.31 15.92
C LEU A 43 -5.06 7.82 16.13
N ARG A 44 -5.95 7.19 16.90
CA ARG A 44 -5.99 5.73 17.09
C ARG A 44 -7.30 5.21 16.49
N PHE A 45 -7.17 4.22 15.62
CA PHE A 45 -8.31 3.62 14.93
C PHE A 45 -8.20 2.10 14.98
N ASP A 46 -9.20 1.45 15.59
CA ASP A 46 -9.26 0.00 15.69
C ASP A 46 -9.95 -0.58 14.44
N ILE A 47 -9.19 -1.33 13.64
CA ILE A 47 -9.71 -1.88 12.39
C ILE A 47 -10.73 -3.00 12.67
N ALA A 48 -10.53 -3.80 13.72
CA ALA A 48 -11.37 -4.95 14.03
C ALA A 48 -12.75 -4.52 14.56
N ALA A 49 -12.77 -3.52 15.45
CA ALA A 49 -13.98 -2.98 16.05
C ALA A 49 -14.77 -2.04 15.11
N SER A 50 -14.16 -1.57 14.01
CA SER A 50 -14.81 -0.64 13.09
C SER A 50 -15.96 -1.24 12.27
N SER A 51 -16.86 -0.38 11.79
CA SER A 51 -17.94 -0.68 10.84
C SER A 51 -17.47 -0.98 9.40
N LEU A 52 -16.14 -1.10 9.18
CA LEU A 52 -15.60 -1.38 7.85
C LEU A 52 -16.01 -2.76 7.33
N PRO A 53 -16.27 -2.92 6.03
CA PRO A 53 -16.49 -4.24 5.44
C PRO A 53 -15.28 -5.17 5.63
N ASP A 54 -15.54 -6.47 5.77
CA ASP A 54 -14.53 -7.50 6.04
C ASP A 54 -13.38 -7.51 5.03
N PHE A 55 -13.67 -7.15 3.78
CA PHE A 55 -12.68 -6.97 2.73
C PHE A 55 -11.61 -5.92 3.10
N TYR A 56 -12.03 -4.77 3.62
CA TYR A 56 -11.11 -3.72 4.06
C TYR A 56 -10.34 -4.15 5.30
N LYS A 57 -11.02 -4.78 6.28
CA LYS A 57 -10.39 -5.29 7.51
C LYS A 57 -9.26 -6.26 7.20
N SER A 58 -9.55 -7.28 6.39
CA SER A 58 -8.57 -8.30 5.99
C SER A 58 -7.36 -7.69 5.27
N ARG A 59 -7.61 -6.74 4.37
CA ARG A 59 -6.55 -6.07 3.60
C ARG A 59 -5.69 -5.14 4.46
N LEU A 60 -6.31 -4.40 5.37
CA LEU A 60 -5.61 -3.55 6.35
C LEU A 60 -4.77 -4.39 7.31
N LEU A 61 -5.27 -5.53 7.77
CA LEU A 61 -4.51 -6.46 8.62
C LEU A 61 -3.34 -7.13 7.88
N GLN A 62 -3.47 -7.34 6.57
CA GLN A 62 -2.39 -7.86 5.72
C GLN A 62 -1.33 -6.79 5.39
N LEU A 63 -1.65 -5.50 5.51
CA LEU A 63 -0.71 -4.42 5.32
C LEU A 63 0.31 -4.41 6.46
N LYS A 64 1.56 -4.73 6.15
CA LYS A 64 2.70 -4.54 7.06
C LYS A 64 3.17 -3.09 7.01
N ASP A 65 2.33 -2.16 7.46
CA ASP A 65 2.70 -0.77 7.64
C ASP A 65 3.19 -0.53 9.08
N LYS A 66 4.20 0.33 9.26
CA LYS A 66 4.72 0.73 10.58
C LYS A 66 3.68 1.47 11.42
N ARG A 67 2.63 1.98 10.79
CA ARG A 67 1.51 2.67 11.43
C ARG A 67 0.49 1.71 12.04
N ILE A 68 0.56 0.42 11.75
CA ILE A 68 -0.40 -0.59 12.20
C ILE A 68 0.26 -1.44 13.30
N SER A 69 -0.34 -1.45 14.49
CA SER A 69 0.07 -2.34 15.58
C SER A 69 -0.31 -3.79 15.25
N GLY A 70 0.39 -4.76 15.83
CA GLY A 70 0.08 -6.19 15.67
C GLY A 70 -1.36 -6.56 16.08
N ASP A 71 -1.95 -5.77 16.97
CA ASP A 71 -3.35 -5.91 17.41
C ASP A 71 -4.38 -5.38 16.40
N GLY A 72 -3.96 -4.91 15.22
CA GLY A 72 -4.88 -4.38 14.21
C GLY A 72 -5.34 -2.95 14.49
N VAL A 73 -4.53 -2.18 15.22
CA VAL A 73 -4.81 -0.78 15.54
C VAL A 73 -3.91 0.15 14.71
N VAL A 74 -4.52 1.04 13.94
CA VAL A 74 -3.83 2.10 13.20
C VAL A 74 -3.54 3.26 14.15
N VAL A 75 -2.28 3.65 14.25
CA VAL A 75 -1.83 4.81 15.03
C VAL A 75 -1.19 5.82 14.09
N ILE A 76 -1.80 7.00 13.96
CA ILE A 76 -1.31 8.09 13.11
C ILE A 76 -1.00 9.30 14.01
N LYS A 77 0.25 9.78 13.94
CA LYS A 77 0.69 11.01 14.60
C LYS A 77 0.71 12.17 13.59
N ALA A 78 -0.07 13.21 13.86
CA ALA A 78 -0.10 14.46 13.10
C ALA A 78 0.42 15.60 13.97
N GLN A 79 1.56 16.17 13.60
CA GLN A 79 2.20 17.30 14.29
C GLN A 79 2.82 18.30 13.30
N ARG A 80 2.31 18.32 12.06
CA ARG A 80 2.88 19.12 10.96
C ARG A 80 2.56 20.60 11.11
N PHE A 81 1.41 20.93 11.71
CA PHE A 81 0.89 22.29 11.82
C PHE A 81 0.96 22.82 13.25
N ARG A 82 0.88 24.15 13.38
CA ARG A 82 0.87 24.85 14.67
C ARG A 82 -0.50 24.87 15.36
N THR A 83 -1.58 24.57 14.64
CA THR A 83 -2.95 24.56 15.17
C THR A 83 -3.47 23.13 15.27
N GLN A 84 -4.25 22.86 16.32
CA GLN A 84 -4.83 21.54 16.59
C GLN A 84 -5.79 21.11 15.47
N GLU A 85 -6.64 22.02 15.00
CA GLU A 85 -7.63 21.75 13.94
C GLU A 85 -6.97 21.27 12.65
N LYS A 86 -5.88 21.92 12.22
CA LYS A 86 -5.13 21.50 11.03
C LYS A 86 -4.46 20.14 11.21
N ASN A 87 -3.99 19.84 12.42
CA ASN A 87 -3.42 18.51 12.70
C ASN A 87 -4.50 17.43 12.76
N ARG A 88 -5.72 17.75 13.21
CA ARG A 88 -6.87 16.83 13.16
C ARG A 88 -7.22 16.49 11.72
N GLU A 89 -7.34 17.50 10.87
CA GLU A 89 -7.65 17.30 9.44
C GLU A 89 -6.55 16.51 8.72
N ASP A 90 -5.27 16.79 8.99
CA ASP A 90 -4.13 16.03 8.46
C ASP A 90 -4.13 14.56 8.92
N ALA A 91 -4.46 14.28 10.18
CA ALA A 91 -4.55 12.92 10.69
C ALA A 91 -5.64 12.12 9.96
N ILE A 92 -6.81 12.73 9.78
CA ILE A 92 -7.96 12.13 9.08
C ILE A 92 -7.63 11.91 7.61
N ALA A 93 -7.07 12.92 6.93
CA ALA A 93 -6.68 12.80 5.53
C ALA A 93 -5.71 11.62 5.29
N ARG A 94 -4.74 11.42 6.19
CA ARG A 94 -3.82 10.27 6.13
C ARG A 94 -4.49 8.94 6.42
N LEU A 95 -5.46 8.89 7.32
CA LEU A 95 -6.26 7.69 7.56
C LEU A 95 -7.05 7.31 6.31
N VAL A 96 -7.72 8.28 5.69
CA VAL A 96 -8.48 8.11 4.45
C VAL A 96 -7.57 7.62 3.33
N GLU A 97 -6.39 8.23 3.17
CA GLU A 97 -5.39 7.82 2.18
C GLU A 97 -4.91 6.38 2.41
N LEU A 98 -4.64 6.00 3.66
CA LEU A 98 -4.26 4.65 4.02
C LEU A 98 -5.36 3.65 3.63
N ILE A 99 -6.62 3.93 3.95
CA ILE A 99 -7.74 3.05 3.62
C ILE A 99 -7.96 2.99 2.10
N LYS A 100 -7.80 4.11 1.38
CA LYS A 100 -7.85 4.14 -0.09
C LYS A 100 -6.73 3.34 -0.74
N SER A 101 -5.54 3.30 -0.13
CA SER A 101 -4.41 2.53 -0.66
C SER A 101 -4.70 1.03 -0.71
N VAL A 102 -5.46 0.51 0.26
CA VAL A 102 -5.88 -0.90 0.30
C VAL A 102 -7.15 -1.18 -0.49
N ALA A 103 -7.96 -0.16 -0.75
CA ALA A 103 -9.07 -0.26 -1.69
C ALA A 103 -8.58 -0.60 -3.11
N GLN A 104 -7.38 -0.13 -3.48
CA GLN A 104 -6.80 -0.39 -4.80
C GLN A 104 -6.34 -1.84 -4.92
N THR A 105 -7.22 -2.67 -5.48
CA THR A 105 -6.89 -4.06 -5.83
C THR A 105 -5.92 -4.05 -7.01
N GLN A 106 -4.67 -4.45 -6.75
CA GLN A 106 -3.70 -4.66 -7.82
C GLN A 106 -4.20 -5.76 -8.77
N LYS A 107 -4.29 -5.44 -10.05
CA LYS A 107 -4.71 -6.40 -11.08
C LYS A 107 -3.71 -7.55 -11.10
N LYS A 108 -4.20 -8.79 -10.99
CA LYS A 108 -3.36 -9.98 -11.09
C LYS A 108 -2.59 -9.96 -12.40
N ARG A 109 -1.25 -10.05 -12.33
CA ARG A 109 -0.42 -10.21 -13.52
C ARG A 109 -0.68 -11.60 -14.12
N ILE A 110 -1.16 -11.62 -15.35
CA ILE A 110 -1.27 -12.84 -16.14
C ILE A 110 0.10 -13.05 -16.80
N PRO A 111 0.81 -14.15 -16.53
CA PRO A 111 2.10 -14.40 -17.15
C PRO A 111 1.93 -14.50 -18.67
N THR A 112 2.77 -13.79 -19.41
CA THR A 112 2.76 -13.84 -20.87
C THR A 112 3.42 -15.14 -21.34
N ARG A 113 2.82 -15.79 -22.35
CA ARG A 113 3.42 -16.94 -23.01
C ARG A 113 4.56 -16.47 -23.94
N ALA A 114 5.55 -17.34 -24.19
CA ALA A 114 6.61 -17.05 -25.15
C ALA A 114 6.03 -16.69 -26.53
N THR A 115 6.58 -15.65 -27.16
CA THR A 115 6.05 -15.14 -28.43
C THR A 115 6.27 -16.14 -29.58
N LYS A 116 5.38 -16.12 -30.58
CA LYS A 116 5.52 -16.97 -31.78
C LYS A 116 6.88 -16.76 -32.48
N SER A 117 7.36 -15.51 -32.52
CA SER A 117 8.68 -15.18 -33.09
C SER A 117 9.83 -15.84 -32.31
N SER A 118 9.77 -15.83 -30.97
CA SER A 118 10.77 -16.50 -30.13
C SER A 118 10.79 -18.02 -30.37
N GLN A 119 9.61 -18.64 -30.52
CA GLN A 119 9.50 -20.06 -30.84
C GLN A 119 10.08 -20.39 -32.22
N LYS A 120 9.78 -19.58 -33.24
CA LYS A 120 10.32 -19.75 -34.60
C LYS A 120 11.84 -19.60 -34.62
N LYS A 121 12.39 -18.53 -34.03
CA LYS A 121 13.84 -18.31 -33.93
C LYS A 121 14.55 -19.47 -33.22
N ARG A 122 13.96 -20.02 -32.15
CA ARG A 122 14.52 -21.19 -31.46
C ARG A 122 14.61 -22.41 -32.38
N MET A 123 13.56 -22.68 -33.16
CA MET A 123 13.56 -23.77 -34.14
C MET A 123 14.59 -23.54 -35.24
N ASP A 124 14.64 -22.33 -35.80
CA ASP A 124 15.61 -21.96 -36.84
C ASP A 124 17.05 -22.08 -36.35
N SER A 125 17.35 -21.61 -35.14
CA SER A 125 18.66 -21.77 -34.50
C SER A 125 19.01 -23.23 -34.27
N LYS A 126 18.04 -24.07 -33.88
CA LYS A 126 18.24 -25.52 -33.70
C LYS A 126 18.58 -26.19 -35.04
N THR A 127 17.85 -25.85 -36.10
CA THR A 127 18.10 -26.37 -37.46
C THR A 127 19.47 -25.94 -37.98
N LYS A 128 19.81 -24.65 -37.89
CA LYS A 128 21.12 -24.13 -38.29
C LYS A 128 22.26 -24.86 -37.58
N ARG A 129 22.15 -25.01 -36.25
CA ARG A 129 23.17 -25.71 -35.45
C ARG A 129 23.29 -27.19 -35.83
N GLY A 130 22.18 -27.86 -36.17
CA GLY A 130 22.18 -29.23 -36.70
C GLY A 130 22.97 -29.35 -37.99
N ASN A 131 22.69 -28.47 -38.96
CA ASN A 131 23.40 -28.45 -40.25
C ASN A 131 24.89 -28.15 -40.08
N THR A 132 25.26 -27.17 -39.24
CA THR A 132 26.67 -26.89 -38.94
C THR A 132 27.37 -28.08 -38.29
N LYS A 133 26.69 -28.87 -37.45
CA LYS A 133 27.27 -30.10 -36.87
C LYS A 133 27.45 -31.21 -37.91
N ALA A 134 26.48 -31.40 -38.81
CA ALA A 134 26.55 -32.42 -39.86
C ALA A 134 27.73 -32.16 -40.81
N LEU A 135 27.95 -30.91 -41.21
CA LEU A 135 29.09 -30.50 -42.05
C LEU A 135 30.46 -30.65 -41.38
N ARG A 136 30.49 -30.77 -40.04
CA ARG A 136 31.71 -31.03 -39.26
C ARG A 136 31.95 -32.52 -39.00
N GLY A 137 31.04 -33.40 -39.43
CA GLY A 137 31.24 -34.84 -39.34
C GLY A 137 32.41 -35.30 -40.20
N LYS A 138 33.02 -36.44 -39.86
CA LYS A 138 34.10 -37.05 -40.66
C LYS A 138 33.60 -37.27 -42.08
N VAL A 139 34.31 -36.73 -43.06
CA VAL A 139 34.06 -37.01 -44.48
C VAL A 139 34.81 -38.32 -44.79
N ASP A 140 34.07 -39.38 -45.09
CA ASP A 140 34.66 -40.63 -45.55
C ASP A 140 34.98 -40.46 -47.04
N SER A 141 36.23 -40.16 -47.35
CA SER A 141 36.71 -39.99 -48.71
C SER A 141 37.29 -41.32 -49.19
N SER A 142 36.44 -42.20 -49.71
CA SER A 142 36.86 -43.38 -50.47
C SER A 142 37.11 -42.96 -51.94
N TYR A 143 38.37 -43.03 -52.38
CA TYR A 143 38.80 -42.85 -53.77
C TYR A 143 38.96 -44.20 -54.46
#